data_AF-A0A4V2SH21-F1
#
_entry.id   AF-A0A4V2SH21-F1
#
_cell.length_a   1.000
_cell.length_b   1.000
_cell.length_c   1.000
_cell.angle_alpha   90.00
_cell.angle_beta   90.00
_cell.angle_gamma   90.00
#
_symmetry.space_group_name_H-M   'P 1'
#
loop_
_entity.id
_entity.type
_entity.pdbx_description
1 polymer ?
#
loop_
_entity_poly.entity_id
_entity_poly.type
_entity_poly.pdbx_seq_one_letter_code
_entity_poly.pdbx_strand_id
1 'polypeptide(L)'
;MANVRVEQRNAHLAGPVRLEYVNGREGQVAKATITVISNSRRGSGDEREEEATSLLWTLWGRQAENAAEYLGKGSHVNVIGRLRNNNFRNAEGFDVYMLAFTVEEIDYLDSRAESEARRARSEGRAEPPAPAPAPAAKPVNGRRPARPQSQA
;
A
#
# COMPACT_ATOMS: atom_id res chain seq x y z
N MET A 1 20.36 -25.21 10.25
CA MET A 1 18.88 -25.23 10.31
C MET A 1 18.35 -24.61 9.04
N ALA A 2 17.40 -25.24 8.36
CA ALA A 2 16.77 -24.64 7.18
C ALA A 2 15.86 -23.49 7.62
N ASN A 3 16.11 -22.28 7.11
CA ASN A 3 15.29 -21.10 7.34
C ASN A 3 14.51 -20.77 6.07
N VAL A 4 13.18 -20.68 6.18
CA VAL A 4 12.33 -20.20 5.09
C VAL A 4 12.13 -18.70 5.28
N ARG A 5 12.83 -17.91 4.45
CA ARG A 5 12.70 -16.46 4.39
C ARG A 5 11.67 -16.11 3.33
N VAL A 6 10.73 -15.24 3.68
CA VAL A 6 9.71 -14.72 2.76
C VAL A 6 9.96 -13.23 2.59
N GLU A 7 9.94 -12.79 1.34
CA GLU A 7 10.18 -11.40 0.97
C GLU A 7 9.05 -10.92 0.07
N GLN A 8 8.45 -9.79 0.44
CA GLN A 8 7.39 -9.13 -0.29
C GLN A 8 7.84 -7.71 -0.63
N ARG A 9 8.10 -7.47 -1.92
CA ARG A 9 8.62 -6.19 -2.42
C ARG A 9 7.54 -5.35 -3.10
N ASN A 10 7.79 -4.05 -3.19
CA ASN A 10 6.94 -3.06 -3.87
C ASN A 10 5.48 -3.15 -3.42
N ALA A 11 5.27 -3.32 -2.12
CA ALA A 11 4.01 -3.74 -1.56
C ALA A 11 3.32 -2.61 -0.80
N HIS A 12 2.00 -2.60 -0.81
CA HIS A 12 1.21 -1.56 -0.18
C HIS A 12 0.35 -2.11 0.95
N LEU A 13 0.21 -1.36 2.03
CA LEU A 13 -0.68 -1.73 3.12
C LEU A 13 -2.15 -1.65 2.65
N ALA A 14 -2.86 -2.77 2.74
CA ALA A 14 -4.27 -2.86 2.36
C ALA A 14 -5.20 -2.12 3.34
N GLY A 15 -4.77 -2.02 4.59
CA GLY A 15 -5.56 -1.46 5.69
C GLY A 15 -4.69 -0.78 6.74
N PRO A 16 -5.31 -0.23 7.80
CA PRO A 16 -4.58 0.39 8.90
C PRO A 16 -3.78 -0.66 9.69
N VAL A 17 -2.74 -0.20 10.36
CA VAL A 17 -1.97 -1.02 11.31
C VAL A 17 -2.82 -1.27 12.55
N ARG A 18 -3.01 -2.54 12.91
CA ARG A 18 -3.66 -2.92 14.18
C ARG A 18 -2.61 -3.15 15.23
N LEU A 19 -2.45 -2.22 16.16
CA LEU A 19 -1.56 -2.32 17.30
C LEU A 19 -2.31 -2.82 18.53
N GLU A 20 -1.79 -3.88 19.14
CA GLU A 20 -2.31 -4.48 20.37
C GLU A 20 -1.13 -4.68 21.35
N TYR A 21 -1.38 -4.54 22.64
CA TYR A 21 -0.39 -4.90 23.66
C TYR A 21 -0.79 -6.25 24.26
N VAL A 22 0.12 -7.22 24.19
CA VAL A 22 -0.11 -8.57 24.71
C VAL A 22 0.73 -8.75 25.97
N ASN A 23 0.11 -9.27 27.03
CA ASN A 23 0.82 -9.59 28.27
C ASN A 23 1.72 -10.82 28.02
N GLY A 24 3.03 -10.58 27.89
CA GLY A 24 4.06 -11.60 27.84
C GLY A 24 4.49 -12.04 29.25
N ARG A 25 5.37 -13.04 29.31
CA ARG A 25 5.93 -13.55 30.57
C ARG A 25 6.77 -12.52 31.33
N GLU A 26 7.39 -11.59 30.62
CA GLU A 26 8.32 -10.59 31.16
C GLU A 26 7.75 -9.15 31.12
N GLY A 27 6.50 -8.97 30.66
CA GLY A 27 5.86 -7.66 30.54
C GLY A 27 4.93 -7.54 29.34
N GLN A 28 4.33 -6.37 29.14
CA GLN A 28 3.56 -6.07 27.93
C GLN A 28 4.49 -5.98 26.72
N VAL A 29 4.11 -6.68 25.65
CA VAL A 29 4.82 -6.66 24.37
C VAL A 29 3.87 -6.13 23.31
N ALA A 30 4.30 -5.11 22.57
CA ALA A 30 3.56 -4.60 21.42
C ALA A 30 3.50 -5.66 20.31
N LYS A 31 2.32 -5.84 19.74
CA LYS A 31 2.04 -6.71 18.60
C LYS A 31 1.29 -5.88 17.57
N ALA A 32 1.84 -5.79 16.36
CA ALA A 32 1.14 -5.17 15.25
C ALA A 32 0.79 -6.21 14.19
N THR A 33 -0.40 -6.08 13.62
CA THR A 33 -0.84 -6.88 12.48
C THR A 33 -1.09 -5.96 11.30
N ILE A 34 -0.44 -6.25 10.17
CA ILE A 34 -0.59 -5.50 8.92
C ILE A 34 -0.93 -6.47 7.77
N THR A 35 -1.80 -6.02 6.86
CA THR A 35 -2.07 -6.75 5.62
C THR A 35 -1.37 -6.02 4.49
N VAL A 36 -0.51 -6.73 3.77
CA VAL A 36 0.34 -6.16 2.72
C VAL A 36 0.04 -6.86 1.41
N ILE A 37 -0.20 -6.05 0.36
CA ILE A 37 -0.53 -6.52 -0.98
C ILE A 37 0.59 -6.15 -1.93
N SER A 38 1.08 -7.14 -2.67
CA SER A 38 2.04 -6.96 -3.77
C SER A 38 1.46 -7.53 -5.04
N ASN A 39 1.52 -6.77 -6.12
CA ASN A 39 1.11 -7.24 -7.43
C ASN A 39 2.35 -7.71 -8.20
N SER A 40 2.34 -8.95 -8.62
CA SER A 40 3.31 -9.46 -9.58
C SER A 40 2.70 -9.43 -10.97
N ARG A 41 3.50 -9.01 -11.96
CA ARG A 41 3.08 -8.98 -13.36
C ARG A 41 3.77 -10.13 -14.07
N ARG A 42 2.99 -11.02 -14.69
CA ARG A 42 3.50 -12.07 -15.58
C ARG A 42 2.93 -11.88 -16.98
N GLY A 43 3.68 -12.29 -17.99
CA GLY A 43 3.32 -12.17 -19.40
C GLY A 43 3.77 -10.86 -20.07
N SER A 44 3.52 -10.77 -21.37
CA SER A 44 3.86 -9.62 -22.23
C SER A 44 2.76 -9.38 -23.26
N GLY A 45 2.53 -8.12 -23.66
CA GLY A 45 1.51 -7.77 -24.65
C GLY A 45 0.08 -7.86 -24.09
N ASP A 46 -0.84 -8.36 -24.89
CA ASP A 46 -2.28 -8.45 -24.56
C ASP A 46 -2.60 -9.57 -23.53
N GLU A 47 -1.66 -10.48 -23.26
CA GLU A 47 -1.78 -11.57 -22.27
C GLU A 47 -1.24 -11.17 -20.88
N ARG A 48 -1.25 -9.87 -20.56
CA ARG A 48 -0.70 -9.38 -19.29
C ARG A 48 -1.64 -9.72 -18.13
N GLU A 49 -1.23 -10.69 -17.32
CA GLU A 49 -1.94 -11.05 -16.09
C GLU A 49 -1.30 -10.36 -14.87
N GLU A 50 -2.14 -9.71 -14.05
CA GLU A 50 -1.74 -9.17 -12.75
C GLU A 50 -2.20 -10.13 -11.65
N GLU A 51 -1.23 -10.69 -10.91
CA GLU A 51 -1.50 -11.56 -9.76
C GLU A 51 -1.25 -10.78 -8.47
N ALA A 52 -2.32 -10.53 -7.70
CA ALA A 52 -2.25 -9.84 -6.42
C ALA A 52 -2.08 -10.85 -5.27
N THR A 53 -0.97 -10.75 -4.54
CA THR A 53 -0.72 -11.56 -3.34
C THR A 53 -0.94 -10.71 -2.10
N SER A 54 -1.90 -11.11 -1.27
CA SER A 54 -2.20 -10.47 0.01
C SER A 54 -1.73 -11.36 1.15
N LEU A 55 -0.84 -10.85 2.00
CA LEU A 55 -0.31 -11.57 3.15
C LEU A 55 -0.55 -10.79 4.45
N LEU A 56 -0.89 -11.54 5.51
CA LEU A 56 -1.01 -11.02 6.87
C LEU A 56 0.32 -11.17 7.60
N TRP A 57 0.91 -10.06 7.98
CA TRP A 57 2.19 -10.00 8.68
C TRP A 57 2.01 -9.60 10.12
N THR A 58 2.74 -10.28 11.01
CA THR A 58 2.81 -9.93 12.45
C THR A 58 4.17 -9.32 12.76
N LEU A 59 4.17 -8.16 13.40
CA LEU A 59 5.34 -7.48 13.95
C LEU A 59 5.28 -7.50 15.48
N TRP A 60 6.44 -7.46 16.13
CA TRP A 60 6.56 -7.51 17.58
C TRP A 60 7.46 -6.40 18.12
N GLY A 61 7.23 -6.01 19.37
CA GLY A 61 8.03 -5.05 20.11
C GLY A 61 8.12 -3.69 19.40
N ARG A 62 9.32 -3.11 19.37
CA ARG A 62 9.57 -1.79 18.79
C ARG A 62 9.17 -1.68 17.31
N GLN A 63 9.30 -2.77 16.53
CA GLN A 63 8.88 -2.76 15.12
C GLN A 63 7.37 -2.57 14.99
N ALA A 64 6.59 -3.14 15.91
CA ALA A 64 5.14 -2.98 15.94
C ALA A 64 4.75 -1.52 16.24
N GLU A 65 5.43 -0.90 17.21
CA GLU A 65 5.21 0.50 17.58
C GLU A 65 5.58 1.45 16.43
N ASN A 66 6.77 1.27 15.85
CA ASN A 66 7.19 2.06 14.69
C ASN A 66 6.23 1.89 13.50
N ALA A 67 5.77 0.67 13.22
CA ALA A 67 4.82 0.43 12.16
C ALA A 67 3.51 1.21 12.40
N ALA A 68 3.00 1.20 13.64
CA ALA A 68 1.80 1.97 13.99
C ALA A 68 2.02 3.48 13.94
N GLU A 69 3.22 3.95 14.27
CA GLU A 69 3.57 5.37 14.25
C GLU A 69 3.74 5.90 12.82
N TYR A 70 4.36 5.12 11.92
CA TYR A 70 4.79 5.57 10.59
C TYR A 70 3.90 5.09 9.44
N LEU A 71 3.32 3.89 9.53
CA LEU A 71 2.53 3.31 8.44
C LEU A 71 1.04 3.61 8.57
N GLY A 72 0.39 3.74 7.42
CA GLY A 72 -1.06 3.82 7.30
C GLY A 72 -1.56 3.02 6.11
N LYS A 73 -2.87 3.08 5.86
CA LYS A 73 -3.45 2.48 4.66
C LYS A 73 -2.79 3.07 3.40
N GLY A 74 -2.33 2.20 2.51
CA GLY A 74 -1.66 2.58 1.28
C GLY A 74 -0.20 3.00 1.45
N SER A 75 0.41 2.78 2.62
CA SER A 75 1.86 2.96 2.77
C SER A 75 2.64 1.95 1.93
N HIS A 76 3.72 2.42 1.29
CA HIS A 76 4.61 1.63 0.45
C HIS A 76 5.76 1.07 1.25
N VAL A 77 5.91 -0.26 1.24
CA VAL A 77 6.87 -0.99 2.06
C VAL A 77 7.49 -2.17 1.32
N ASN A 78 8.70 -2.54 1.72
CA ASN A 78 9.20 -3.90 1.53
C ASN A 78 9.17 -4.62 2.87
N VAL A 79 8.69 -5.85 2.89
CA VAL A 79 8.60 -6.66 4.10
C VAL A 79 9.39 -7.93 3.90
N ILE A 80 10.24 -8.22 4.86
CA ILE A 80 11.02 -9.45 4.92
C ILE A 80 10.75 -10.10 6.27
N GLY A 81 10.52 -11.40 6.25
CA GLY A 81 10.51 -12.15 7.49
C GLY A 81 10.54 -13.63 7.29
N ARG A 82 9.96 -14.32 8.26
CA ARG A 82 9.95 -15.78 8.32
C ARG A 82 8.55 -16.32 8.22
N LEU A 83 8.46 -17.48 7.58
CA LEU A 83 7.27 -18.30 7.57
C LEU A 83 7.28 -19.27 8.75
N ARG A 84 6.14 -19.43 9.41
CA ARG A 84 5.88 -20.49 10.37
C ARG A 84 4.61 -21.24 9.98
N ASN A 85 4.68 -22.57 10.10
CA ASN A 85 3.48 -23.40 9.99
C ASN A 85 2.78 -23.43 11.35
N ASN A 86 1.52 -23.02 11.38
CA ASN A 86 0.67 -23.01 12.56
C ASN A 86 -0.51 -23.97 12.31
N ASN A 87 -0.26 -25.25 12.56
CA ASN A 87 -1.27 -26.28 12.41
C ASN A 87 -1.97 -26.49 13.74
N PHE A 88 -3.30 -26.47 13.75
CA PHE A 88 -4.09 -26.74 14.94
C PHE A 88 -5.33 -27.53 14.57
N ARG A 89 -5.86 -28.26 15.54
CA ARG A 89 -7.12 -28.98 15.38
C ARG A 89 -8.26 -28.06 15.79
N ASN A 90 -9.25 -27.88 14.92
CA ASN A 90 -10.43 -27.11 15.27
C ASN A 90 -11.31 -27.89 16.27
N ALA A 91 -12.33 -27.22 16.82
CA ALA A 91 -13.23 -27.83 17.82
C ALA A 91 -14.00 -29.05 17.29
N GLU A 92 -14.16 -29.15 15.96
CA GLU A 92 -14.84 -30.25 15.26
C GLU A 92 -13.91 -31.43 14.97
N GLY A 93 -12.63 -31.32 15.31
CA GLY A 93 -11.66 -32.40 15.14
C GLY A 93 -10.99 -32.45 13.76
N PHE A 94 -11.08 -31.41 12.94
CA PHE A 94 -10.37 -31.28 11.67
C PHE A 94 -9.02 -30.57 11.84
N ASP A 95 -8.01 -31.02 11.09
CA ASP A 95 -6.71 -30.37 11.03
C ASP A 95 -6.79 -29.11 10.15
N VAL A 96 -6.50 -27.96 10.74
CA VAL A 96 -6.43 -26.66 10.06
C VAL A 96 -4.96 -26.30 9.88
N TYR A 97 -4.56 -26.13 8.63
CA TYR A 97 -3.22 -25.69 8.25
C TYR A 97 -3.22 -24.19 8.03
N MET A 98 -2.45 -23.44 8.84
CA MET A 98 -2.34 -22.00 8.71
C MET A 98 -0.87 -21.58 8.57
N LEU A 99 -0.61 -20.75 7.57
CA LEU A 99 0.70 -20.11 7.40
C LEU A 99 0.71 -18.78 8.17
N ALA A 100 1.65 -18.65 9.10
CA ALA A 100 1.86 -17.43 9.86
C ALA A 100 3.16 -16.74 9.42
N PHE A 101 3.07 -15.46 9.08
CA PHE A 101 4.21 -14.66 8.65
C PHE A 101 4.61 -13.69 9.76
N THR A 102 5.86 -13.78 10.20
CA THR A 102 6.43 -12.84 11.19
C THR A 102 7.46 -11.98 10.50
N VAL A 103 7.33 -10.66 10.61
CA VAL A 103 8.30 -9.71 10.07
C VAL A 103 9.60 -9.77 10.87
N GLU A 104 10.71 -9.74 10.16
CA GLU A 104 12.05 -9.57 10.75
C GLU A 104 12.61 -8.20 10.36
N GLU A 105 12.33 -7.73 9.14
CA GLU A 105 12.81 -6.48 8.60
C GLU A 105 11.73 -5.81 7.74
N ILE A 106 11.59 -4.50 7.86
CA ILE A 106 10.61 -3.72 7.12
C ILE A 106 11.26 -2.41 6.65
N ASP A 107 11.23 -2.19 5.33
CA ASP A 107 11.68 -0.96 4.71
C ASP A 107 10.49 -0.09 4.36
N TYR A 108 10.60 1.18 4.72
CA TYR A 108 9.61 2.21 4.46
C TYR A 108 10.03 2.91 3.17
N LEU A 109 9.25 2.73 2.10
CA LEU A 109 9.59 3.29 0.78
C LEU A 109 8.93 4.66 0.54
N ASP A 110 8.07 5.08 1.44
CA ASP A 110 7.41 6.38 1.36
C ASP A 110 8.32 7.51 1.81
N SER A 111 8.33 8.61 1.06
CA SER A 111 8.93 9.85 1.57
C SER A 111 8.09 10.40 2.74
N ARG A 112 8.73 11.11 3.68
CA ARG A 112 8.01 11.74 4.80
C ARG A 112 6.86 12.64 4.33
N ALA A 113 7.08 13.41 3.27
CA ALA A 113 6.06 14.27 2.68
C ALA A 113 4.85 13.50 2.14
N GLU A 114 5.06 12.34 1.50
CA GLU A 114 3.96 11.51 1.01
C GLU A 114 3.23 10.78 2.13
N SER A 115 3.92 10.43 3.21
CA SER A 115 3.33 9.88 4.42
C SER A 115 2.43 10.90 5.12
N GLU A 116 2.88 12.14 5.28
CA GLU A 116 2.09 13.24 5.84
C GLU A 116 0.89 13.60 4.97
N ALA A 117 1.09 13.71 3.65
CA ALA A 117 0.00 13.98 2.71
C ALA A 117 -1.07 12.87 2.71
N ARG A 118 -0.69 11.61 2.94
CA ARG A 118 -1.65 10.50 3.10
C ARG A 118 -2.45 10.62 4.39
N ARG A 119 -1.82 10.98 5.51
CA ARG A 119 -2.51 11.18 6.80
C ARG A 119 -3.53 12.31 6.72
N ALA A 120 -3.14 13.44 6.11
CA ALA A 120 -4.03 14.57 5.89
C ALA A 120 -5.26 14.20 5.01
N ARG A 121 -5.07 13.31 4.03
CA ARG A 121 -6.17 12.77 3.21
C ARG A 121 -7.07 11.78 3.95
N SER A 122 -6.52 10.95 4.85
CA SER A 122 -7.32 9.99 5.63
C SER A 122 -8.15 10.62 6.75
N GLU A 123 -7.78 11.81 7.23
CA GLU A 123 -8.45 12.52 8.32
C GLU A 123 -9.53 13.52 7.86
N GLY A 124 -9.89 13.52 6.57
CA GLY A 124 -11.10 14.22 6.11
C GLY A 124 -11.04 15.76 6.15
N ARG A 125 -9.85 16.36 5.98
CA ARG A 125 -9.72 17.81 5.75
C ARG A 125 -8.94 18.09 4.45
N ALA A 126 -9.46 17.60 3.33
CA ALA A 126 -9.04 18.10 2.02
C ALA A 126 -10.25 18.08 1.08
N GLU A 127 -10.91 19.23 0.98
CA GLU A 127 -11.67 19.62 -0.20
C GLU A 127 -10.80 19.34 -1.44
N PRO A 128 -11.33 18.70 -2.50
CA PRO A 128 -10.56 18.51 -3.72
C PRO A 128 -10.04 19.87 -4.18
N PRO A 129 -8.74 20.02 -4.53
CA PRO A 129 -8.26 21.27 -5.08
C PRO A 129 -9.10 21.58 -6.32
N ALA A 130 -9.80 22.71 -6.30
CA ALA A 130 -10.54 23.21 -7.44
C ALA A 130 -9.62 23.20 -8.66
N PRO A 131 -10.10 22.77 -9.84
CA PRO A 131 -9.29 22.80 -11.04
C PRO A 131 -8.84 24.24 -11.28
N ALA A 132 -7.52 24.44 -11.36
CA ALA A 132 -6.94 25.74 -11.67
C ALA A 132 -7.58 26.28 -12.96
N PRO A 133 -7.93 27.58 -13.04
CA PRO A 133 -8.55 28.14 -14.22
C PRO A 133 -7.58 27.96 -15.40
N ALA A 134 -8.04 27.27 -16.44
CA ALA A 134 -7.31 27.13 -17.69
C ALA A 134 -6.91 28.53 -18.20
N PRO A 135 -5.68 28.73 -18.67
CA PRO A 135 -5.27 30.02 -19.22
C PRO A 135 -6.17 30.35 -20.42
N ALA A 136 -6.90 31.47 -20.31
CA ALA A 136 -7.77 31.98 -21.35
C ALA A 136 -6.98 32.17 -22.65
N ALA A 137 -7.32 31.37 -23.66
CA ALA A 137 -6.80 31.55 -25.01
C ALA A 137 -7.21 32.94 -25.51
N LYS A 138 -6.21 33.77 -25.81
CA LYS A 138 -6.41 35.09 -26.42
C LYS A 138 -7.11 34.92 -27.78
N PRO A 139 -8.16 35.70 -28.10
CA PRO A 139 -8.81 35.60 -29.40
C PRO A 139 -7.84 36.05 -30.49
N VAL A 140 -7.57 35.17 -31.46
CA VAL A 140 -6.80 35.50 -32.65
C VAL A 140 -7.66 36.41 -33.53
N ASN A 141 -7.31 37.68 -33.59
CA ASN A 141 -8.01 38.69 -34.38
C ASN A 141 -7.52 38.60 -35.84
N GLY A 142 -8.04 37.64 -36.59
CA GLY A 142 -7.78 37.46 -38.01
C GLY A 142 -8.77 38.24 -38.87
N ARG A 143 -8.42 39.48 -39.19
CA ARG A 143 -9.11 40.31 -40.19
C ARG A 143 -9.07 39.64 -41.57
N ARG A 144 -10.25 39.49 -42.20
CA ARG A 144 -10.68 40.10 -43.49
C ARG A 144 -11.55 39.14 -44.31
N PRO A 145 -12.81 39.48 -44.63
CA PRO A 145 -13.60 38.71 -45.59
C PRO A 145 -13.11 38.98 -47.03
N ALA A 146 -12.91 37.91 -47.79
CA ALA A 146 -12.66 37.96 -49.22
C ALA A 146 -13.95 38.37 -49.95
N ARG A 147 -13.83 39.36 -50.85
CA ARG A 147 -14.91 39.83 -51.72
C ARG A 147 -15.00 38.91 -52.95
N PRO A 148 -16.20 38.50 -53.42
CA PRO A 148 -16.31 37.68 -54.61
C PRO A 148 -16.41 38.50 -55.91
N GLN A 149 -15.83 37.92 -56.98
CA GLN A 149 -16.17 37.99 -58.42
C GLN A 149 -16.11 39.34 -59.18
N SER A 150 -15.43 39.36 -60.34
CA SER A 150 -16.09 39.23 -61.66
C SER A 150 -15.15 39.58 -62.84
N GLN A 151 -15.30 38.78 -63.90
CA GLN A 151 -14.91 38.86 -65.33
C GLN A 151 -14.41 40.19 -65.92
N ALA A 152 -13.42 40.11 -66.81
CA ALA A 152 -13.55 40.24 -68.28
C ALA A 152 -12.21 39.95 -68.96
#